data_AF-A0A7W0KFS9-F1
#
_entry.id   AF-A0A7W0KFS9-F1
#
_cell.length_a   1.000
_cell.length_b   1.000
_cell.length_c   1.000
_cell.angle_alpha   90.00
_cell.angle_beta   90.00
_cell.angle_gamma   90.00
#
_symmetry.space_group_name_H-M   'P 1'
#
loop_
_entity.id
_entity.type
_entity.pdbx_description
1 polymer ?
#
loop_
_entity_poly.entity_id
_entity_poly.type
_entity_poly.pdbx_seq_one_letter_code
_entity_poly.pdbx_strand_id
1 'polypeptide(L)'
;LGPNEMLLEGAYTPVAFGGQRIMPAAMALIAERAAELGAERALTFVSDDNIPSLKGCKRTGFAPCLQRRAIHRLGRCRMIFAPLAAGTPYAFDVPPGA
;
A
#
# COMPACT_ATOMS: atom_id res chain seq x y z
N LEU A 1 -3.31 1.47 -14.02
CA LEU A 1 -2.10 2.25 -13.70
C LEU A 1 -1.99 3.35 -14.72
N GLY A 2 -1.66 4.55 -14.28
CA GLY A 2 -1.27 5.65 -15.16
C GLY A 2 0.10 5.39 -15.80
N PRO A 3 0.48 6.19 -16.81
CA PRO A 3 1.73 5.99 -17.55
C PRO A 3 3.00 6.13 -16.69
N ASN A 4 2.96 6.96 -15.64
CA ASN A 4 4.10 7.23 -14.76
C ASN A 4 3.92 6.60 -13.36
N GLU A 5 3.12 5.54 -13.26
CA GLU A 5 2.90 4.82 -12.01
C GLU A 5 3.51 3.42 -12.06
N MET A 6 4.17 3.03 -10.98
CA MET A 6 4.59 1.64 -10.76
C MET A 6 3.75 1.00 -9.66
N LEU A 7 3.41 -0.28 -9.82
CA LEU A 7 2.75 -1.08 -8.79
C LEU A 7 3.77 -2.01 -8.12
N LEU A 8 3.92 -1.87 -6.80
CA LEU A 8 4.64 -2.80 -5.94
C LEU A 8 3.64 -3.80 -5.38
N GLU A 9 3.65 -5.00 -5.93
CA GLU A 9 2.78 -6.12 -5.57
C GLU A 9 3.58 -7.40 -5.30
N GLY A 10 2.97 -8.34 -4.56
CA GLY A 10 3.63 -9.60 -4.22
C GLY A 10 4.81 -9.50 -3.24
N ALA A 11 5.04 -8.34 -2.63
CA ALA A 11 6.10 -8.18 -1.65
C ALA A 11 5.81 -8.98 -0.37
N TYR A 12 6.72 -9.88 -0.02
CA TYR A 12 6.62 -10.75 1.14
C TYR A 12 7.96 -10.83 1.86
N THR A 13 7.94 -10.72 3.19
CA THR A 13 9.10 -11.00 4.03
C THR A 13 8.84 -12.31 4.76
N PRO A 14 9.69 -13.34 4.58
CA PRO A 14 9.58 -14.57 5.33
C PRO A 14 9.55 -14.30 6.84
N VAL A 15 8.76 -15.09 7.58
CA VAL A 15 8.53 -14.88 9.03
C VAL A 15 9.84 -14.86 9.82
N ALA A 16 10.83 -15.67 9.44
CA ALA A 16 12.16 -15.70 10.06
C ALA A 16 12.90 -14.35 10.01
N PHE A 17 12.51 -13.47 9.08
CA PHE A 17 13.08 -12.14 8.86
C PHE A 17 12.13 -11.00 9.29
N GLY A 18 11.01 -11.35 9.96
CA GLY A 18 10.06 -10.40 10.51
C GLY A 18 10.69 -9.50 11.57
N GLY A 19 10.22 -8.25 11.68
CA GLY A 19 10.70 -7.29 12.68
C GLY A 19 12.08 -6.67 12.40
N GLN A 20 12.84 -7.19 11.44
CA GLN A 20 14.20 -6.71 11.11
C GLN A 20 14.23 -5.50 10.17
N ARG A 21 13.07 -4.89 9.88
CA ARG A 21 12.91 -3.73 8.97
C ARG A 21 13.38 -3.98 7.52
N ILE A 22 13.50 -5.23 7.10
CA ILE A 22 13.86 -5.62 5.72
C ILE A 22 12.81 -5.13 4.72
N MET A 23 11.52 -5.34 4.98
CA MET A 23 10.45 -4.89 4.07
C MET A 23 10.50 -3.37 3.82
N PRO A 24 10.55 -2.49 4.85
CA PRO A 24 10.74 -1.06 4.62
C PRO A 24 11.96 -0.72 3.75
N ALA A 25 13.12 -1.32 4.04
CA ALA A 25 14.33 -1.06 3.26
C ALA A 25 14.18 -1.51 1.80
N ALA A 26 13.63 -2.70 1.57
CA ALA A 26 13.37 -3.22 0.22
C ALA A 26 12.39 -2.35 -0.56
N MET A 27 11.29 -1.91 0.06
CA MET A 27 10.31 -1.02 -0.57
C MET A 27 10.92 0.33 -0.96
N ALA A 28 11.80 0.90 -0.13
CA ALA A 28 12.51 2.14 -0.46
C ALA A 28 13.41 1.96 -1.69
N LEU A 29 14.23 0.90 -1.72
CA LEU A 29 15.09 0.58 -2.86
C LEU A 29 14.29 0.33 -4.14
N ILE A 30 13.14 -0.35 -4.05
CA ILE A 30 12.24 -0.57 -5.18
C ILE A 30 11.66 0.76 -5.68
N ALA A 31 11.26 1.66 -4.78
CA ALA A 31 10.73 2.97 -5.14
C ALA A 31 11.79 3.87 -5.79
N GLU A 32 13.03 3.88 -5.27
CA GLU A 32 14.17 4.58 -5.88
C GLU A 32 14.43 4.05 -7.29
N ARG A 33 14.46 2.73 -7.46
CA ARG A 33 14.62 2.11 -8.78
C ARG A 33 13.46 2.45 -9.73
N ALA A 34 12.24 2.59 -9.22
CA ALA A 34 11.09 3.04 -10.01
C ALA A 34 11.30 4.45 -10.55
N ALA A 35 11.82 5.35 -9.72
CA ALA A 35 12.09 6.73 -10.09
C ALA A 35 13.15 6.81 -11.20
N GLU A 36 14.21 5.99 -11.12
CA GLU A 36 15.22 5.86 -12.18
C GLU A 36 14.63 5.39 -13.52
N LEU A 37 13.52 4.64 -13.48
CA LEU A 37 12.78 4.16 -14.65
C LEU A 37 11.70 5.15 -15.13
N GLY A 38 11.60 6.34 -14.51
CA GLY A 38 10.66 7.39 -14.89
C GLY A 38 9.30 7.32 -14.19
N ALA A 39 9.13 6.48 -13.17
CA ALA A 39 7.91 6.48 -12.37
C ALA A 39 7.88 7.71 -11.44
N GLU A 40 6.77 8.46 -11.49
CA GLU A 40 6.50 9.56 -10.55
C GLU A 40 5.89 9.06 -9.25
N ARG A 41 5.22 7.89 -9.28
CA ARG A 41 4.54 7.30 -8.13
C ARG A 41 4.75 5.80 -8.07
N ALA A 42 5.07 5.31 -6.87
CA ALA A 42 4.94 3.90 -6.54
C ALA A 42 3.66 3.68 -5.75
N LEU A 43 2.83 2.73 -6.19
CA LEU A 43 1.60 2.33 -5.54
C LEU A 43 1.76 0.94 -4.93
N THR A 44 1.08 0.68 -3.82
CA THR A 44 0.94 -0.67 -3.27
C THR A 44 -0.45 -0.81 -2.65
N PHE A 45 -0.99 -2.03 -2.64
CA PHE A 45 -2.26 -2.33 -2.00
C PHE A 45 -2.03 -3.16 -0.76
N VAL A 46 -2.47 -2.64 0.39
CA VAL A 46 -2.40 -3.30 1.68
C VAL A 46 -3.81 -3.33 2.26
N SER A 47 -4.19 -4.47 2.84
CA SER A 47 -5.46 -4.61 3.56
C SER A 47 -5.49 -3.70 4.79
N ASP A 48 -6.65 -3.14 5.12
CA ASP A 48 -6.83 -2.20 6.25
C ASP A 48 -6.59 -2.86 7.62
N ASP A 49 -6.79 -4.17 7.71
CA ASP A 49 -6.50 -5.01 8.87
C ASP A 49 -5.01 -5.41 9.00
N ASN A 50 -4.20 -5.24 7.96
CA ASN A 50 -2.79 -5.59 7.97
C ASN A 50 -1.92 -4.45 8.55
N ILE A 51 -2.10 -4.21 9.85
CA ILE A 51 -1.43 -3.14 10.59
C ILE A 51 0.11 -3.19 10.45
N PRO A 52 0.80 -4.34 10.51
CA PRO A 52 2.25 -4.38 10.30
C PRO A 52 2.68 -3.84 8.93
N SER A 53 2.01 -4.24 7.85
CA SER A 53 2.31 -3.76 6.50
C SER A 53 1.98 -2.27 6.34
N LEU A 54 0.85 -1.80 6.90
CA LEU A 54 0.50 -0.39 6.87
C LEU A 54 1.53 0.48 7.61
N LYS A 55 2.02 0.01 8.77
CA LYS A 55 3.13 0.65 9.49
C LYS A 55 4.43 0.63 8.68
N GLY A 56 4.68 -0.44 7.93
CA GLY A 56 5.78 -0.53 6.97
C GLY A 56 5.68 0.57 5.91
N CYS A 57 4.52 0.70 5.27
CA CYS A 57 4.24 1.75 4.27
C CYS A 57 4.45 3.16 4.83
N LYS A 58 3.92 3.45 6.03
CA LYS A 58 4.09 4.76 6.68
C LYS A 58 5.56 5.08 6.94
N ARG A 59 6.36 4.09 7.35
CA ARG A 59 7.80 4.24 7.61
C ARG A 59 8.63 4.45 6.35
N THR A 60 8.15 4.00 5.20
CA THR A 60 8.82 4.17 3.89
C THR A 60 8.35 5.40 3.13
N GLY A 61 7.51 6.24 3.73
CA GLY A 61 7.03 7.48 3.11
C GLY A 61 5.84 7.29 2.15
N PHE A 62 5.23 6.11 2.10
CA PHE A 62 3.94 5.96 1.43
C PHE A 62 2.87 6.72 2.22
N ALA A 63 1.79 7.10 1.53
CA ALA A 63 0.60 7.69 2.13
C ALA A 63 -0.66 7.06 1.52
N PRO A 64 -1.77 6.94 2.28
CA PRO A 64 -3.03 6.48 1.72
C PRO A 64 -3.53 7.44 0.63
N CYS A 65 -3.80 6.91 -0.56
CA CYS A 65 -4.26 7.71 -1.71
C CYS A 65 -5.45 7.09 -2.46
N LEU A 66 -5.71 5.80 -2.26
CA LEU A 66 -6.74 5.05 -2.97
C LEU A 66 -7.28 3.93 -2.08
N GLN A 67 -8.59 3.83 -1.95
CA GLN A 67 -9.26 2.70 -1.33
C GLN A 67 -9.79 1.76 -2.42
N ARG A 68 -9.50 0.47 -2.29
CA ARG A 68 -10.01 -0.58 -3.17
C ARG A 68 -10.96 -1.49 -2.40
N ARG A 69 -12.20 -1.63 -2.89
CA ARG A 69 -13.21 -2.51 -2.29
C ARG A 69 -13.71 -3.54 -3.29
N ALA A 70 -13.77 -4.80 -2.89
CA ALA A 70 -14.44 -5.85 -3.64
C ALA A 70 -15.89 -5.99 -3.16
N ILE A 71 -16.85 -5.96 -4.08
CA ILE A 71 -18.27 -6.23 -3.82
C ILE A 71 -18.65 -7.52 -4.52
N HIS A 72 -19.01 -8.53 -3.74
CA HIS A 72 -19.48 -9.81 -4.25
C HIS A 72 -21.02 -9.84 -4.19
N ARG A 73 -21.69 -10.01 -5.33
CA ARG A 73 -23.15 -10.15 -5.41
C ARG A 73 -23.54 -11.12 -6.51
N LEU A 74 -24.32 -12.15 -6.17
CA LEU A 74 -24.82 -13.16 -7.12
C LEU A 74 -23.71 -13.76 -8.00
N GLY A 75 -22.61 -14.19 -7.37
CA GLY A 75 -21.44 -14.76 -8.08
C GLY A 75 -20.62 -13.75 -8.88
N ARG A 76 -20.96 -12.46 -8.88
CA ARG A 76 -20.19 -11.40 -9.55
C ARG A 76 -19.34 -10.65 -8.53
N CYS A 77 -18.06 -10.47 -8.83
CA CYS A 77 -17.17 -9.58 -8.09
C CYS A 77 -17.03 -8.26 -8.85
N ARG A 78 -17.35 -7.14 -8.19
CA ARG A 78 -17.12 -5.80 -8.69
C ARG A 78 -16.06 -5.12 -7.84
N MET A 79 -14.99 -4.65 -8.49
CA MET A 79 -13.98 -3.83 -7.84
C MET A 79 -14.36 -2.35 -7.94
N ILE A 80 -14.34 -1.66 -6.80
CA ILE A 80 -14.53 -0.22 -6.70
C ILE A 80 -13.22 0.39 -6.21
N PHE A 81 -12.81 1.47 -6.86
CA PHE A 81 -11.64 2.26 -6.52
C PHE A 81 -12.11 3.68 -6.17
N ALA A 82 -11.88 4.10 -4.93
CA ALA A 82 -12.26 5.42 -4.44
C ALA A 82 -10.99 6.21 -4.08
N PRO A 83 -10.72 7.35 -4.73
CA PRO A 83 -9.57 8.18 -4.37
C PRO A 83 -9.74 8.70 -2.94
N LEU A 84 -8.63 8.81 -2.22
CA LEU A 84 -8.58 9.37 -0.88
C LEU A 84 -7.97 10.77 -0.93
N ALA A 85 -8.44 11.65 -0.04
CA ALA A 85 -7.87 12.99 0.09
C ALA A 85 -6.43 12.90 0.61
N ALA A 86 -5.57 13.85 0.19
CA ALA A 86 -4.23 13.96 0.73
C ALA A 86 -4.29 14.14 2.27
N GLY A 87 -3.42 13.44 2.99
CA GLY A 87 -3.42 13.45 4.46
C GLY A 87 -4.49 12.57 5.11
N THR A 88 -5.19 11.72 4.36
CA THR A 88 -6.06 10.69 4.92
C THR A 88 -5.26 9.82 5.91
N PRO A 89 -5.72 9.66 7.16
CA PRO A 89 -5.01 8.86 8.16
C PRO A 89 -4.97 7.38 7.79
N TYR A 90 -4.00 6.64 8.31
CA TYR A 90 -4.03 5.18 8.22
C TYR A 90 -5.15 4.62 9.09
N ALA A 91 -5.62 3.40 8.78
CA ALA A 91 -6.65 2.72 9.56
C ALA A 91 -6.29 2.60 11.06
N PHE A 92 -5.00 2.45 11.39
CA PHE A 92 -4.54 2.40 12.79
C PHE A 92 -4.36 3.77 13.46
N ASP A 93 -4.43 4.87 12.71
CA ASP A 93 -4.39 6.23 13.26
C ASP A 93 -5.80 6.69 13.70
N VAL A 94 -6.86 6.05 13.20
CA VAL A 94 -8.26 6.35 13.56
C VAL A 94 -8.66 5.51 14.79
N PRO A 95 -9.19 6.12 15.87
CA PRO A 95 -9.69 5.35 17.00
C PRO A 95 -10.88 4.47 16.58
N PRO A 96 -11.02 3.26 17.16
CA PRO A 96 -12.15 2.39 16.83
C PRO A 96 -13.48 3.08 17.19
N GLY A 97 -14.37 3.24 16.20
CA GLY A 97 -15.72 3.80 16.38
C GLY A 97 -15.93 5.25 15.96
N ALA A 98 -14.96 5.87 15.27
CA ALA A 98 -15.12 7.20 14.63
C ALA A 98 -15.75 7.12 13.23
#